data_AF-A0A3A0DNV1-F1
#
_entry.id   AF-A0A3A0DNV1-F1
#
_cell.length_a   1.000
_cell.length_b   1.000
_cell.length_c   1.000
_cell.angle_alpha   90.00
_cell.angle_beta   90.00
_cell.angle_gamma   90.00
#
_symmetry.space_group_name_H-M   'P 1'
#
loop_
_entity.id
_entity.type
_entity.pdbx_description
1 polymer ?
#
loop_
_entity_poly.entity_id
_entity_poly.type
_entity_poly.pdbx_seq_one_letter_code
_entity_poly.pdbx_strand_id
1 'polypeptide(L)'
;MLALSPSRFRFFGRRRTRPVAPLPYRITGVAADYDAAVGVTTTPAKVSAWTDATGNGNNLAQATDGNRPTFVAASEHFRGWPAIRFVKSATTYLFGSSLPICTPLSGADKPFTVFAVVRRATKISADEYLWTLGNSAQAGQSYISGGYRYQNNNSQRVNSDVRDDAGTAATNSTGMNEITDFAPQMLCWSFSGTVASIYVLGASQNLRY
;
A
#
# COMPACT_ATOMS: atom_id res chain seq x y z
N MET A 1 59.02 7.12 36.60
CA MET A 1 59.12 8.01 35.42
C MET A 1 58.77 7.18 34.19
N LEU A 2 57.67 7.56 33.54
CA LEU A 2 57.05 7.10 32.28
C LEU A 2 57.24 5.63 31.78
N ALA A 3 56.12 4.90 31.81
CA ALA A 3 55.84 3.78 30.92
C ALA A 3 55.18 4.27 29.63
N LEU A 4 55.56 3.74 28.46
CA LEU A 4 54.70 3.70 27.27
C LEU A 4 54.87 2.36 26.53
N SER A 5 53.74 1.65 26.46
CA SER A 5 53.50 0.32 25.89
C SER A 5 53.19 0.43 24.37
N PRO A 6 53.41 -0.64 23.58
CA PRO A 6 53.17 -0.62 22.14
C PRO A 6 51.69 -0.39 21.79
N SER A 7 51.53 0.44 20.76
CA SER A 7 50.33 0.93 20.10
C SER A 7 49.15 -0.05 20.09
N ARG A 8 48.16 0.19 20.95
CA ARG A 8 46.81 -0.38 20.80
C ARG A 8 46.11 0.31 19.62
N PHE A 9 46.05 -0.37 18.48
CA PHE A 9 45.07 -0.06 17.44
C PHE A 9 43.67 -0.25 18.05
N ARG A 10 43.01 0.84 18.45
CA ARG A 10 41.61 0.81 18.84
C ARG A 10 40.78 0.84 17.55
N PHE A 11 40.18 -0.28 17.20
CA PHE A 11 39.03 -0.30 16.31
C PHE A 11 37.94 0.52 17.00
N PHE A 12 37.80 1.79 16.66
CA PHE A 12 36.57 2.50 16.95
C PHE A 12 35.52 1.78 16.10
N GLY A 13 34.79 0.87 16.73
CA GLY A 13 33.53 0.40 16.21
C GLY A 13 32.70 1.65 15.95
N ARG A 14 32.67 2.12 14.68
CA ARG A 14 31.48 2.78 14.17
C ARG A 14 30.40 1.78 14.49
N ARG A 15 29.62 2.04 15.54
CA ARG A 15 28.25 1.55 15.59
C ARG A 15 27.78 1.81 14.19
N ARG A 16 27.54 0.74 13.42
CA ARG A 16 26.62 0.84 12.29
C ARG A 16 25.35 1.27 12.98
N THR A 17 25.17 2.59 13.14
CA THR A 17 23.88 3.18 13.30
C THR A 17 23.14 2.54 12.16
N ARG A 18 22.25 1.59 12.49
CA ARG A 18 21.22 1.11 11.58
C ARG A 18 20.84 2.34 10.78
N PRO A 19 20.96 2.33 9.43
CA PRO A 19 20.61 3.50 8.65
C PRO A 19 19.30 3.98 9.22
N VAL A 20 19.32 5.18 9.84
CA VAL A 20 18.09 5.91 10.03
C VAL A 20 17.71 6.10 8.58
N ALA A 21 16.80 5.23 8.11
CA ALA A 21 16.34 5.27 6.75
C ALA A 21 16.00 6.74 6.55
N PRO A 22 16.60 7.43 5.56
CA PRO A 22 16.07 8.73 5.20
C PRO A 22 14.58 8.46 5.00
N LEU A 23 13.75 9.11 5.84
CA LEU A 23 12.31 9.13 5.64
C LEU A 23 12.13 9.35 4.15
N PRO A 24 11.34 8.51 3.44
CA PRO A 24 11.19 8.63 2.01
C PRO A 24 10.96 10.11 1.71
N TYR A 25 11.73 10.62 0.75
CA TYR A 25 11.75 12.03 0.37
C TYR A 25 10.35 12.63 0.58
N ARG A 26 10.22 13.70 1.35
CA ARG A 26 8.90 14.29 1.55
C ARG A 26 8.42 14.79 0.19
N ILE A 27 7.61 13.97 -0.49
CA ILE A 27 6.88 14.41 -1.66
C ILE A 27 5.99 15.52 -1.12
N THR A 28 6.20 16.73 -1.62
CA THR A 28 5.33 17.83 -1.20
C THR A 28 3.94 17.52 -1.73
N GLY A 29 2.93 17.57 -0.85
CA GLY A 29 1.56 17.23 -1.23
C GLY A 29 1.16 15.76 -1.11
N VAL A 30 1.91 14.90 -0.40
CA VAL A 30 1.36 13.58 -0.01
C VAL A 30 0.16 13.77 0.90
N ALA A 31 -0.97 13.19 0.52
CA ALA A 31 -2.20 13.24 1.32
C ALA A 31 -2.16 12.25 2.49
N ALA A 32 -1.67 11.02 2.27
CA ALA A 32 -1.48 10.01 3.30
C ALA A 32 -0.30 9.09 2.94
N ASP A 33 0.45 8.64 3.95
CA ASP A 33 1.58 7.72 3.80
C ASP A 33 1.51 6.62 4.87
N TYR A 34 1.43 5.37 4.40
CA TYR A 34 1.34 4.17 5.24
C TYR A 34 2.49 3.23 4.90
N ASP A 35 3.59 3.37 5.62
CA ASP A 35 4.76 2.51 5.52
C ASP A 35 4.64 1.34 6.51
N ALA A 36 4.97 0.12 6.10
CA ALA A 36 5.05 -1.01 7.02
C ALA A 36 6.23 -0.88 8.01
N ALA A 37 7.25 -0.07 7.71
CA ALA A 37 8.40 0.14 8.57
C ALA A 37 8.18 1.20 9.66
N VAL A 38 7.14 2.03 9.56
CA VAL A 38 6.91 3.19 10.43
C VAL A 38 5.42 3.35 10.74
N GLY A 39 5.08 3.74 11.97
CA GLY A 39 3.68 4.06 12.32
C GLY A 39 2.75 2.84 12.45
N VAL A 40 3.28 1.62 12.43
CA VAL A 40 2.48 0.39 12.61
C VAL A 40 2.29 0.10 14.09
N THR A 41 1.05 -0.06 14.54
CA THR A 41 0.74 -0.57 15.88
C THR A 41 0.38 -2.05 15.79
N THR A 42 1.09 -2.87 16.57
CA THR A 42 0.91 -4.33 16.56
C THR A 42 0.43 -4.87 17.91
N THR A 43 -0.38 -5.92 17.87
CA THR A 43 -0.77 -6.73 19.01
C THR A 43 -0.57 -8.20 18.67
N PRO A 44 0.07 -8.99 19.54
CA PRO A 44 1.45 -9.51 19.47
C PRO A 44 2.04 -9.97 18.11
N ALA A 45 1.32 -9.87 16.99
CA ALA A 45 1.85 -9.93 15.60
C ALA A 45 0.83 -9.42 14.56
N LYS A 46 -0.38 -9.06 14.98
CA LYS A 46 -1.44 -8.51 14.14
C LYS A 46 -1.40 -7.00 14.17
N VAL A 47 -1.69 -6.36 13.05
CA VAL A 47 -1.70 -4.89 12.94
C VAL A 47 -3.08 -4.36 13.33
N SER A 48 -3.13 -3.56 14.40
CA SER A 48 -4.37 -2.96 14.90
C SER A 48 -4.55 -1.51 14.43
N ALA A 49 -3.47 -0.81 14.07
CA ALA A 49 -3.55 0.55 13.55
C ALA A 49 -2.32 0.94 12.71
N TRP A 50 -2.52 1.94 11.86
CA TRP A 50 -1.50 2.62 11.07
C TRP A 50 -1.60 4.13 11.26
N THR A 51 -0.52 4.72 11.75
CA THR A 51 -0.35 6.18 11.82
C THR A 51 0.05 6.70 10.45
N ASP A 52 -0.66 7.71 9.97
CA ASP A 52 -0.32 8.45 8.75
C ASP A 52 0.99 9.22 8.94
N ALA A 53 2.04 8.84 8.21
CA ALA A 53 3.38 9.42 8.35
C ALA A 53 3.47 10.87 7.85
N THR A 54 2.46 11.35 7.10
CA THR A 54 2.42 12.74 6.64
C THR A 54 2.08 13.73 7.75
N GLY A 55 1.37 13.27 8.79
CA GLY A 55 0.81 14.10 9.85
C GLY A 55 -0.56 14.71 9.54
N ASN A 56 -1.19 14.37 8.40
CA ASN A 56 -2.49 14.90 7.99
C ASN A 56 -3.68 14.27 8.73
N GLY A 57 -3.43 13.32 9.65
CA GLY A 57 -4.46 12.72 10.49
C GLY A 57 -5.30 11.64 9.81
N ASN A 58 -4.88 11.11 8.65
CA ASN A 58 -5.57 10.00 7.99
C ASN A 58 -5.22 8.65 8.64
N ASN A 59 -5.26 8.54 9.97
CA ASN A 59 -4.89 7.29 10.63
C ASN A 59 -5.90 6.17 10.33
N LEU A 60 -5.41 4.94 10.18
CA LEU A 60 -6.24 3.76 9.93
C LEU A 60 -6.24 2.84 11.15
N ALA A 61 -7.35 2.13 11.37
CA ALA A 61 -7.47 1.15 12.45
C ALA A 61 -8.24 -0.10 12.02
N GLN A 62 -8.00 -1.19 12.74
CA GLN A 62 -8.78 -2.42 12.63
C GLN A 62 -9.10 -2.93 14.03
N ALA A 63 -10.28 -2.53 14.53
CA ALA A 63 -10.72 -2.86 15.88
C ALA A 63 -10.95 -4.37 16.05
N THR A 64 -11.48 -5.05 15.03
CA THR A 64 -11.85 -6.47 15.10
C THR A 64 -10.64 -7.38 14.96
N ASP A 65 -10.31 -8.15 16.00
CA ASP A 65 -9.08 -8.96 16.04
C ASP A 65 -8.97 -10.01 14.91
N GLY A 66 -10.10 -10.61 14.51
CA GLY A 66 -10.15 -11.55 13.38
C GLY A 66 -9.86 -10.90 12.02
N ASN A 67 -9.99 -9.58 11.93
CA ASN A 67 -9.79 -8.81 10.70
C ASN A 67 -8.42 -8.13 10.62
N ARG A 68 -7.58 -8.26 11.65
CA ARG A 68 -6.27 -7.61 11.67
C ARG A 68 -5.27 -8.39 10.80
N PRO A 69 -4.59 -7.74 9.83
CA PRO A 69 -3.56 -8.40 9.04
C PRO A 69 -2.32 -8.70 9.88
N THR A 70 -1.43 -9.56 9.38
CA THR A 70 -0.21 -9.94 10.10
C THR A 70 0.95 -9.01 9.75
N PHE A 71 1.69 -8.55 10.76
CA PHE A 71 2.94 -7.84 10.58
C PHE A 71 4.09 -8.82 10.33
N VAL A 72 4.85 -8.59 9.26
CA VAL A 72 6.04 -9.37 8.91
C VAL A 72 7.24 -8.44 9.03
N ALA A 73 7.99 -8.54 10.13
CA ALA A 73 9.10 -7.63 10.42
C ALA A 73 10.26 -7.70 9.40
N ALA A 74 10.48 -8.88 8.79
CA ALA A 74 11.48 -9.08 7.75
C ALA A 74 10.90 -9.99 6.65
N SER A 75 10.42 -9.41 5.56
CA SER A 75 9.81 -10.14 4.46
C SER A 75 10.85 -10.67 3.50
N GLU A 76 10.87 -11.99 3.25
CA GLU A 76 11.71 -12.60 2.22
C GLU A 76 11.41 -12.06 0.81
N HIS A 77 10.14 -11.69 0.56
CA HIS A 77 9.71 -11.18 -0.74
C HIS A 77 10.09 -9.72 -0.96
N PHE A 78 10.29 -8.96 0.11
CA PHE A 78 10.72 -7.56 0.05
C PHE A 78 12.14 -7.41 0.59
N ARG A 79 13.03 -8.37 0.34
CA ARG A 79 14.47 -8.28 0.66
C ARG A 79 14.76 -7.93 2.13
N GLY A 80 13.96 -8.47 3.05
CA GLY A 80 14.09 -8.25 4.49
C GLY A 80 13.42 -6.97 5.01
N TRP A 81 12.77 -6.18 4.16
CA TRP A 81 11.98 -5.03 4.60
C TRP A 81 10.68 -5.47 5.31
N PRO A 82 10.19 -4.68 6.29
CA PRO A 82 8.89 -4.93 6.91
C PRO A 82 7.76 -4.94 5.89
N ALA A 83 6.75 -5.77 6.12
CA ALA A 83 5.56 -5.85 5.27
C ALA A 83 4.30 -6.16 6.10
N ILE A 84 3.14 -5.80 5.56
CA ILE A 84 1.85 -6.25 6.09
C ILE A 84 1.30 -7.35 5.18
N ARG A 85 0.98 -8.49 5.78
CA ARG A 85 0.41 -9.65 5.10
C ARG A 85 -1.09 -9.71 5.34
N PHE A 86 -1.84 -9.55 4.25
CA PHE A 86 -3.27 -9.83 4.16
C PHE A 86 -3.47 -11.28 3.68
N VAL A 87 -4.44 -11.98 4.26
CA VAL A 87 -4.73 -13.38 3.89
C VAL A 87 -6.16 -13.46 3.39
N LYS A 88 -6.33 -13.94 2.15
CA LYS A 88 -7.61 -13.96 1.44
C LYS A 88 -8.73 -14.73 2.17
N SER A 89 -8.39 -15.80 2.89
CA SER A 89 -9.40 -16.59 3.63
C SER A 89 -9.93 -15.88 4.88
N ALA A 90 -9.44 -14.69 5.19
CA ALA A 90 -9.89 -13.86 6.30
C ALA A 90 -10.25 -12.45 5.81
N THR A 91 -11.18 -11.80 6.50
CA THR A 91 -11.57 -10.41 6.27
C THR A 91 -10.52 -9.46 6.81
N THR A 92 -9.30 -9.50 6.26
CA THR A 92 -8.20 -8.64 6.70
C THR A 92 -8.19 -7.30 5.98
N TYR A 93 -8.29 -6.20 6.73
CA TYR A 93 -8.28 -4.83 6.18
C TYR A 93 -7.88 -3.82 7.26
N LEU A 94 -7.63 -2.59 6.84
CA LEU A 94 -7.52 -1.41 7.71
C LEU A 94 -8.55 -0.40 7.23
N PHE A 95 -9.22 0.28 8.16
CA PHE A 95 -10.34 1.16 7.86
C PHE A 95 -10.27 2.46 8.65
N GLY A 96 -10.71 3.54 8.01
CA GLY A 96 -10.99 4.82 8.65
C GLY A 96 -12.41 5.27 8.31
N SER A 97 -13.22 5.54 9.33
CA SER A 97 -14.63 5.93 9.16
C SER A 97 -14.81 7.35 8.62
N SER A 98 -13.82 8.22 8.85
CA SER A 98 -13.80 9.62 8.39
C SER A 98 -12.37 9.99 8.06
N LEU A 99 -11.97 9.77 6.80
CA LEU A 99 -10.64 10.17 6.34
C LEU A 99 -10.73 11.55 5.67
N PRO A 100 -9.96 12.56 6.13
CA PRO A 100 -9.85 13.85 5.45
C PRO A 100 -9.53 13.74 3.95
N ILE A 101 -8.81 12.69 3.54
CA ILE A 101 -8.53 12.39 2.11
C ILE A 101 -9.80 12.14 1.28
N CYS A 102 -10.93 11.78 1.91
CA CYS A 102 -12.21 11.61 1.22
C CYS A 102 -12.93 12.94 0.94
N THR A 103 -12.61 14.02 1.65
CA THR A 103 -13.25 15.33 1.45
C THR A 103 -12.96 15.93 0.06
N PRO A 104 -11.74 15.86 -0.48
CA PRO A 104 -11.48 16.19 -1.88
C PRO A 104 -12.28 15.38 -2.90
N LEU A 105 -12.74 14.18 -2.52
CA LEU A 105 -13.48 13.25 -3.38
C LEU A 105 -15.01 13.38 -3.25
N SER A 106 -15.51 14.35 -2.49
CA SER A 106 -16.94 14.59 -2.31
C SER A 106 -17.52 15.55 -3.37
N GLY A 107 -17.11 15.43 -4.63
CA GLY A 107 -17.61 16.23 -5.76
C GLY A 107 -16.74 17.41 -6.19
N ALA A 108 -15.46 17.48 -5.76
CA ALA A 108 -14.49 18.46 -6.26
C ALA A 108 -13.46 17.85 -7.23
N ASP A 109 -13.56 16.55 -7.52
CA ASP A 109 -12.78 15.74 -8.47
C ASP A 109 -11.30 16.14 -8.58
N LYS A 110 -10.66 16.35 -7.42
CA LYS A 110 -9.26 16.78 -7.40
C LYS A 110 -8.37 15.65 -7.92
N PRO A 111 -7.40 15.97 -8.80
CA PRO A 111 -6.48 14.96 -9.30
C PRO A 111 -5.61 14.43 -8.16
N PHE A 112 -5.40 13.12 -8.12
CA PHE A 112 -4.51 12.48 -7.15
C PHE A 112 -3.89 11.21 -7.73
N THR A 113 -2.86 10.70 -7.07
CA THR A 113 -2.18 9.48 -7.48
C THR A 113 -1.97 8.58 -6.27
N VAL A 114 -2.18 7.28 -6.45
CA VAL A 114 -1.97 6.25 -5.43
C VAL A 114 -0.83 5.35 -5.88
N PHE A 115 0.14 5.16 -5.00
CA PHE A 115 1.20 4.18 -5.15
C PHE A 115 0.99 3.05 -4.16
N ALA A 116 1.09 1.80 -4.61
CA ALA A 116 1.07 0.63 -3.73
C ALA A 116 2.19 -0.34 -4.12
N VAL A 117 3.04 -0.69 -3.14
CA VAL A 117 4.05 -1.73 -3.30
C VAL A 117 3.48 -3.02 -2.72
N VAL A 118 3.22 -3.99 -3.59
CA VAL A 118 2.48 -5.19 -3.22
C VAL A 118 3.07 -6.43 -3.84
N ARG A 119 2.76 -7.56 -3.21
CA ARG A 119 2.97 -8.88 -3.78
C ARG A 119 1.71 -9.68 -3.57
N ARG A 120 1.33 -10.48 -4.56
CA ARG A 120 0.25 -11.46 -4.40
C ARG A 120 0.81 -12.86 -4.21
N ALA A 121 0.09 -13.67 -3.43
CA ALA A 121 0.48 -15.06 -3.17
C ALA A 121 -0.16 -16.02 -4.19
N THR A 122 -1.33 -15.68 -4.73
CA THR A 122 -2.13 -16.54 -5.61
C THR A 122 -2.90 -15.72 -6.64
N LYS A 123 -3.48 -16.39 -7.65
CA LYS A 123 -4.42 -15.78 -8.60
C LYS A 123 -5.70 -15.30 -7.87
N ILE A 124 -6.33 -14.26 -8.43
CA ILE A 124 -7.69 -13.90 -8.01
C ILE A 124 -8.71 -14.88 -8.60
N SER A 125 -9.82 -15.02 -7.88
CA SER A 125 -11.02 -15.79 -8.30
C SER A 125 -12.27 -14.91 -8.35
N ALA A 126 -12.13 -13.63 -8.00
CA ALA A 126 -13.11 -12.57 -7.96
C ALA A 126 -12.35 -11.23 -7.89
N ASP A 127 -13.03 -10.11 -8.11
CA ASP A 127 -12.42 -8.78 -7.98
C ASP A 127 -11.89 -8.58 -6.54
N GLU A 128 -10.65 -8.09 -6.41
CA GLU A 128 -9.99 -7.83 -5.12
C GLU A 128 -9.53 -6.38 -5.06
N TYR A 129 -9.78 -5.71 -3.94
CA TYR A 129 -9.41 -4.31 -3.74
C TYR A 129 -8.20 -4.19 -2.83
N LEU A 130 -7.27 -3.32 -3.22
CA LEU A 130 -6.12 -2.96 -2.38
C LEU A 130 -6.44 -1.75 -1.51
N TRP A 131 -7.27 -0.86 -2.06
CA TRP A 131 -7.76 0.31 -1.40
C TRP A 131 -9.09 0.71 -2.02
N THR A 132 -9.92 1.34 -1.21
CA THR A 132 -11.19 1.92 -1.63
C THR A 132 -11.42 3.20 -0.86
N LEU A 133 -11.99 4.20 -1.53
CA LEU A 133 -12.49 5.41 -0.90
C LEU A 133 -13.95 5.58 -1.32
N GLY A 134 -14.79 5.90 -0.34
CA GLY A 134 -16.22 6.04 -0.54
C GLY A 134 -16.88 6.70 0.66
N ASN A 135 -18.18 6.96 0.53
CA ASN A 135 -18.97 7.52 1.61
C ASN A 135 -19.61 6.40 2.43
N SER A 136 -19.51 6.49 3.76
CA SER A 136 -20.12 5.53 4.70
C SER A 136 -21.65 5.46 4.60
N ALA A 137 -22.31 6.50 4.06
CA ALA A 137 -23.74 6.49 3.76
C ALA A 137 -24.13 5.59 2.57
N GLN A 138 -23.16 5.09 1.80
CA GLN A 138 -23.36 4.34 0.57
C GLN A 138 -22.74 2.94 0.70
N ALA A 139 -23.27 2.18 1.67
CA ALA A 139 -22.78 0.85 2.03
C ALA A 139 -22.73 -0.07 0.80
N GLY A 140 -21.52 -0.58 0.49
CA GLY A 140 -21.29 -1.58 -0.57
C GLY A 140 -20.73 -1.04 -1.88
N GLN A 141 -20.57 0.28 -2.04
CA GLN A 141 -20.08 0.87 -3.29
C GLN A 141 -19.06 1.99 -3.04
N SER A 142 -17.83 1.76 -3.47
CA SER A 142 -16.75 2.77 -3.39
C SER A 142 -16.90 3.74 -4.55
N TYR A 143 -16.66 5.03 -4.31
CA TYR A 143 -16.59 6.03 -5.39
C TYR A 143 -15.33 5.84 -6.22
N ILE A 144 -14.26 5.43 -5.55
CA ILE A 144 -13.01 5.16 -6.22
C ILE A 144 -12.32 3.96 -5.59
N SER A 145 -11.76 3.11 -6.43
CA SER A 145 -11.07 1.90 -6.00
C SER A 145 -9.83 1.66 -6.85
N GLY A 146 -8.89 0.92 -6.28
CA GLY A 146 -7.79 0.34 -7.02
C GLY A 146 -7.53 -1.08 -6.54
N GLY A 147 -7.28 -1.97 -7.49
CA GLY A 147 -7.11 -3.38 -7.18
C GLY A 147 -6.88 -4.25 -8.42
N TYR A 148 -7.41 -5.45 -8.36
CA TYR A 148 -7.33 -6.42 -9.43
C TYR A 148 -8.72 -6.84 -9.88
N ARG A 149 -8.95 -6.84 -11.19
CA ARG A 149 -10.19 -7.33 -11.80
C ARG A 149 -10.00 -8.74 -12.33
N TYR A 150 -10.89 -9.63 -11.90
CA TYR A 150 -10.96 -11.00 -12.35
C TYR A 150 -11.60 -11.03 -13.74
N GLN A 151 -10.92 -11.65 -14.71
CA GLN A 151 -11.46 -11.82 -16.07
C GLN A 151 -11.84 -13.28 -16.30
N ASN A 152 -10.95 -14.20 -15.95
CA ASN A 152 -11.18 -15.64 -15.95
C ASN A 152 -10.04 -16.34 -15.17
N ASN A 153 -10.09 -17.68 -15.07
CA ASN A 153 -9.08 -18.47 -14.37
C ASN A 153 -7.63 -18.25 -14.85
N ASN A 154 -7.46 -17.78 -16.09
CA ASN A 154 -6.14 -17.54 -16.66
C ASN A 154 -5.70 -16.09 -16.52
N SER A 155 -6.63 -15.13 -16.68
CA SER A 155 -6.34 -13.70 -16.79
C SER A 155 -6.86 -12.86 -15.62
N GLN A 156 -5.97 -11.99 -15.14
CA GLN A 156 -6.24 -10.97 -14.13
C GLN A 156 -5.48 -9.69 -14.49
N ARG A 157 -6.09 -8.54 -14.22
CA ARG A 157 -5.54 -7.24 -14.59
C ARG A 157 -5.64 -6.27 -13.43
N VAL A 158 -4.69 -5.34 -13.33
CA VAL A 158 -4.83 -4.21 -12.41
C VAL A 158 -5.98 -3.35 -12.92
N ASN A 159 -6.82 -2.89 -12.02
CA ASN A 159 -8.00 -2.12 -12.34
C ASN A 159 -8.15 -0.94 -11.39
N SER A 160 -8.86 0.08 -11.86
CA SER A 160 -9.47 1.11 -11.03
C SER A 160 -10.88 1.37 -11.51
N ASP A 161 -11.77 1.56 -10.56
CA ASP A 161 -13.13 1.99 -10.80
C ASP A 161 -13.27 3.43 -10.25
N VAL A 162 -13.90 4.31 -11.01
CA VAL A 162 -14.27 5.68 -10.59
C VAL A 162 -15.75 5.88 -10.84
N ARG A 163 -16.45 6.49 -9.89
CA ARG A 163 -17.86 6.87 -9.97
C ARG A 163 -18.02 8.31 -9.53
N ASP A 164 -18.90 9.01 -10.21
CA ASP A 164 -19.26 10.39 -9.86
C ASP A 164 -20.19 10.40 -8.62
N ASP A 165 -21.01 9.36 -8.45
CA ASP A 165 -21.88 9.15 -7.28
C ASP A 165 -22.20 7.65 -7.03
N ALA A 166 -23.00 7.36 -6.01
CA ALA A 166 -23.34 5.98 -5.64
C ALA A 166 -24.33 5.27 -6.57
N GLY A 167 -25.00 5.99 -7.46
CA GLY A 167 -26.00 5.44 -8.38
C GLY A 167 -25.48 5.26 -9.81
N THR A 168 -24.37 5.91 -10.15
CA THR A 168 -23.79 5.91 -11.49
C THR A 168 -22.95 4.67 -11.76
N ALA A 169 -22.96 4.26 -13.04
CA ALA A 169 -22.07 3.22 -13.51
C ALA A 169 -20.62 3.66 -13.31
N ALA A 170 -19.76 2.74 -12.85
CA ALA A 170 -18.34 3.03 -12.77
C ALA A 170 -17.75 3.24 -14.17
N THR A 171 -16.98 4.31 -14.30
CA THR A 171 -15.96 4.43 -15.32
C THR A 171 -14.79 3.55 -14.89
N ASN A 172 -14.56 2.49 -15.66
CA ASN A 172 -13.51 1.52 -15.36
C ASN A 172 -12.27 1.82 -16.21
N SER A 173 -11.12 1.80 -15.58
CA SER A 173 -9.84 1.73 -16.28
C SER A 173 -9.18 0.41 -15.91
N THR A 174 -8.93 -0.42 -16.91
CA THR A 174 -8.28 -1.73 -16.73
C THR A 174 -6.93 -1.69 -17.43
N GLY A 175 -5.87 -2.04 -16.70
CA GLY A 175 -4.53 -2.13 -17.26
C GLY A 175 -4.46 -3.15 -18.39
N MET A 176 -3.62 -2.88 -19.38
CA MET A 176 -3.48 -3.74 -20.57
C MET A 176 -2.77 -5.07 -20.28
N ASN A 177 -1.95 -5.13 -19.23
CA ASN A 177 -1.09 -6.27 -18.94
C ASN A 177 -1.79 -7.32 -18.06
N GLU A 178 -1.76 -8.58 -18.50
CA GLU A 178 -2.12 -9.72 -17.68
C GLU A 178 -1.01 -9.95 -16.65
N ILE A 179 -1.35 -9.96 -15.36
CA ILE A 179 -0.37 -10.23 -14.31
C ILE A 179 -0.36 -11.72 -14.04
N THR A 180 0.56 -12.43 -14.69
CA THR A 180 0.83 -13.84 -14.41
C THR A 180 1.97 -14.02 -13.41
N ASP A 181 2.79 -12.99 -13.20
CA ASP A 181 3.89 -12.97 -12.25
C ASP A 181 3.43 -12.51 -10.85
N PHE A 182 3.79 -13.30 -9.83
CA PHE A 182 3.53 -13.04 -8.41
C PHE A 182 4.76 -12.45 -7.69
N ALA A 183 5.71 -11.92 -8.44
CA ALA A 183 6.77 -11.09 -7.92
C ALA A 183 6.21 -9.79 -7.28
N PRO A 184 6.99 -9.15 -6.39
CA PRO A 184 6.70 -7.80 -5.94
C PRO A 184 6.50 -6.82 -7.11
N GLN A 185 5.49 -5.96 -6.99
CA GLN A 185 5.09 -4.98 -7.99
C GLN A 185 4.86 -3.63 -7.32
N MET A 186 5.11 -2.56 -8.07
CA MET A 186 4.62 -1.23 -7.74
C MET A 186 3.46 -0.91 -8.68
N LEU A 187 2.29 -0.68 -8.08
CA LEU A 187 1.09 -0.26 -8.76
C LEU A 187 0.93 1.25 -8.59
N CYS A 188 0.61 1.92 -9.69
CA CYS A 188 0.35 3.35 -9.70
C CYS A 188 -0.99 3.60 -10.39
N TRP A 189 -1.90 4.24 -9.68
CA TRP A 189 -3.16 4.74 -10.24
C TRP A 189 -3.12 6.26 -10.22
N SER A 190 -3.31 6.89 -11.38
CA SER A 190 -3.38 8.34 -11.51
C SER A 190 -4.78 8.73 -11.94
N PHE A 191 -5.41 9.63 -11.19
CA PHE A 191 -6.75 10.13 -11.41
C PHE A 191 -6.68 11.62 -11.73
N SER A 192 -7.28 12.03 -12.84
CA SER A 192 -7.34 13.43 -13.26
C SER A 192 -8.77 14.00 -13.20
N GLY A 193 -9.60 13.46 -12.30
CA GLY A 193 -11.04 13.73 -12.21
C GLY A 193 -11.86 12.72 -12.99
N THR A 194 -11.91 12.84 -14.31
CA THR A 194 -12.74 11.97 -15.18
C THR A 194 -12.00 10.80 -15.82
N VAL A 195 -10.67 10.73 -15.67
CA VAL A 195 -9.83 9.68 -16.28
C VAL A 195 -8.97 9.04 -15.22
N ALA A 196 -8.91 7.71 -15.25
CA ALA A 196 -7.99 6.91 -14.46
C ALA A 196 -6.95 6.23 -15.37
N SER A 197 -5.67 6.37 -15.05
CA SER A 197 -4.56 5.69 -15.73
C SER A 197 -3.84 4.76 -14.77
N ILE A 198 -3.39 3.62 -15.28
CA ILE A 198 -2.73 2.57 -14.48
C ILE A 198 -1.35 2.29 -15.05
N TYR A 199 -0.36 2.31 -14.15
CA TYR A 199 1.01 1.90 -14.45
C TYR A 199 1.41 0.79 -13.49
N VAL A 200 2.07 -0.24 -14.04
CA VAL A 200 2.54 -1.40 -13.28
C VAL A 200 4.03 -1.54 -13.52
N LEU A 201 4.83 -1.45 -12.46
CA LEU A 201 6.26 -1.70 -12.49
C LEU A 201 6.57 -3.02 -11.79
N GLY A 202 7.38 -3.87 -12.42
CA GLY A 202 7.76 -5.18 -11.87
C GLY A 202 6.82 -6.33 -12.24
N ALA A 203 5.74 -6.09 -12.99
CA ALA A 203 4.99 -7.17 -13.62
C ALA A 203 5.67 -7.55 -14.93
N SER A 204 6.42 -8.66 -14.93
CA SER A 204 6.95 -9.23 -16.16
C SER A 204 5.80 -9.86 -16.97
N GLN A 205 5.46 -9.28 -18.13
CA GLN A 205 4.91 -10.08 -19.23
C GLN A 205 5.97 -10.51 -20.25
N ASN A 206 7.16 -9.90 -20.28
CA ASN A 206 8.29 -10.35 -21.09
C ASN A 206 9.59 -9.66 -20.65
N LEU A 207 10.62 -10.44 -20.30
CA LEU A 207 12.01 -9.98 -20.09
C LEU A 207 12.76 -9.70 -21.42
N ARG A 208 12.04 -9.68 -22.55
CA ARG A 208 12.60 -9.52 -23.89
C ARG A 208 11.78 -8.52 -24.70
N TYR A 209 11.73 -7.26 -24.26
CA TYR A 209 11.77 -6.05 -25.08
C TYR A 209 12.23 -4.90 -24.18
#